data_AF-K7ZA51-F1
#
_entry.id   AF-K7ZA51-F1
#
_cell.length_a   1.000
_cell.length_b   1.000
_cell.length_c   1.000
_cell.angle_alpha   90.00
_cell.angle_beta   90.00
_cell.angle_gamma   90.00
#
_symmetry.space_group_name_H-M   'P 1'
#
loop_
_entity.id
_entity.type
_entity.pdbx_description
1 polymer ?
#
loop_
_entity_poly.entity_id
_entity_poly.type
_entity_poly.pdbx_seq_one_letter_code
_entity_poly.pdbx_strand_id
1 'polypeptide(L)'
;MTGISPHEKRWGMRILLFVLILISGFAAHSARPISGTVERDASGVYLRADSSCVRYMIITKSNDAEVSVRKLTTGDTLTASGVLESNTCAAIIESVDYVGLRKMLGYWHSSDGLITVRDFNNLSFYPITMKDFQNGQSYSEVDPIVYRYSMTPSDGKDWVLFLSDSTSTTFATIRFNKSRATMKIYDSDTGNVTRTLYLNKWGNLK
;
A
#
# COMPACT_ATOMS: atom_id res chain seq x y z
N MET A 1 -44.93 -48.39 -15.05
CA MET A 1 -43.46 -48.35 -15.22
C MET A 1 -43.15 -47.72 -16.56
N THR A 2 -42.82 -46.43 -16.58
CA THR A 2 -42.44 -45.70 -17.80
C THR A 2 -41.02 -45.18 -17.61
N GLY A 3 -40.06 -45.84 -18.26
CA GLY A 3 -38.65 -45.49 -18.19
C GLY A 3 -38.34 -44.28 -19.06
N ILE A 4 -37.85 -43.21 -18.44
CA ILE A 4 -37.33 -42.03 -19.16
C ILE A 4 -35.96 -42.38 -19.73
N SER A 5 -35.81 -42.23 -21.05
CA SER A 5 -34.60 -42.53 -21.82
C SER A 5 -33.39 -41.68 -21.37
N PRO A 6 -32.16 -42.23 -21.29
CA PRO A 6 -30.97 -41.50 -20.83
C PRO A 6 -30.51 -40.39 -21.78
N HIS A 7 -31.02 -40.35 -23.01
CA HIS A 7 -30.54 -39.47 -24.07
C HIS A 7 -31.10 -38.04 -24.00
N GLU A 8 -32.28 -37.84 -23.42
CA GLU A 8 -32.92 -36.50 -23.32
C GLU A 8 -32.35 -35.64 -22.18
N LYS A 9 -31.89 -36.27 -21.09
CA LYS A 9 -31.27 -35.55 -19.94
C LYS A 9 -30.00 -34.80 -20.32
N ARG A 10 -29.28 -35.26 -21.35
CA ARG A 10 -27.95 -34.76 -21.71
C ARG A 10 -27.99 -33.47 -22.53
N TRP A 11 -29.10 -33.20 -23.23
CA TRP A 11 -29.33 -31.95 -23.98
C TRP A 11 -29.88 -30.83 -23.09
N GLY A 12 -30.83 -31.14 -22.20
CA GLY A 12 -31.38 -30.15 -21.25
C GLY A 12 -30.32 -29.56 -20.31
N MET A 13 -29.36 -30.37 -19.85
CA MET A 13 -28.29 -29.91 -18.96
C MET A 13 -27.28 -28.97 -19.65
N ARG A 14 -27.06 -29.13 -20.97
CA ARG A 14 -26.17 -28.27 -21.77
C ARG A 14 -26.81 -26.92 -22.10
N ILE A 15 -28.12 -26.90 -22.32
CA ILE A 15 -28.88 -25.67 -22.55
C ILE A 15 -29.02 -24.88 -21.24
N LEU A 16 -29.24 -25.56 -20.11
CA LEU A 16 -29.31 -24.93 -18.79
C LEU A 16 -27.98 -24.28 -18.39
N LEU A 17 -26.84 -24.93 -18.67
CA LEU A 17 -25.50 -24.37 -18.46
C LEU A 17 -25.24 -23.12 -19.33
N PHE A 18 -25.71 -23.10 -20.57
CA PHE A 18 -25.60 -21.91 -21.44
C PHE A 18 -26.46 -20.74 -20.94
N VAL A 19 -27.66 -21.01 -20.42
CA VAL A 19 -28.54 -19.98 -19.83
C VAL A 19 -27.99 -19.45 -18.52
N LEU A 20 -27.38 -20.29 -17.68
CA LEU A 20 -26.73 -19.87 -16.42
C LEU A 20 -25.48 -19.00 -16.66
N ILE A 21 -24.73 -19.22 -17.74
CA ILE A 21 -23.56 -18.39 -18.10
C ILE A 21 -23.99 -17.03 -18.69
N LEU A 22 -25.16 -16.93 -19.32
CA LEU A 22 -25.68 -15.68 -19.85
C LEU A 22 -26.29 -14.75 -18.80
N ILE A 23 -26.73 -15.29 -17.65
CA ILE A 23 -27.35 -14.49 -16.57
C ILE A 23 -26.31 -13.92 -15.60
N SER A 24 -25.10 -14.48 -15.51
CA SER A 24 -24.02 -13.98 -14.64
C SER A 24 -23.18 -12.85 -15.24
N GLY A 25 -23.49 -12.41 -16.47
CA GLY A 25 -22.70 -11.40 -17.20
C GLY A 25 -23.01 -9.93 -16.88
N PHE A 26 -24.00 -9.63 -16.04
CA PHE A 26 -24.43 -8.24 -15.83
C PHE A 26 -23.89 -7.65 -14.52
N ALA A 27 -23.02 -6.65 -14.70
CA ALA A 27 -22.58 -5.66 -13.72
C ALA A 27 -21.55 -6.10 -12.66
N ALA A 28 -20.40 -6.63 -13.10
CA ALA A 28 -19.16 -6.33 -12.39
C ALA A 28 -18.77 -4.87 -12.69
N HIS A 29 -19.43 -3.90 -12.04
CA HIS A 29 -18.85 -2.56 -11.92
C HIS A 29 -17.61 -2.75 -11.05
N SER A 30 -16.43 -2.84 -11.68
CA SER A 30 -15.17 -2.74 -10.95
C SER A 30 -15.21 -1.39 -10.22
N ALA A 31 -15.47 -1.44 -8.91
CA ALA A 31 -15.34 -0.30 -8.04
C ALA A 31 -13.89 0.17 -8.19
N ARG A 32 -13.69 1.31 -8.86
CA ARG A 32 -12.36 1.87 -9.00
C ARG A 32 -11.90 2.30 -7.62
N PRO A 33 -10.68 1.95 -7.21
CA PRO A 33 -10.19 2.37 -5.92
C PRO A 33 -10.14 3.90 -5.89
N ILE A 34 -10.55 4.46 -4.76
CA ILE A 34 -10.34 5.87 -4.45
C ILE A 34 -8.85 6.06 -4.24
N SER A 35 -8.24 7.04 -4.89
CA SER A 35 -6.85 7.41 -4.64
C SER A 35 -6.68 8.91 -4.56
N GLY A 36 -5.79 9.38 -3.70
CA GLY A 36 -5.51 10.80 -3.56
C GLY A 36 -4.50 11.13 -2.46
N THR A 37 -4.33 12.43 -2.25
CA THR A 37 -3.46 12.98 -1.20
C THR A 37 -4.28 13.39 0.01
N VAL A 38 -3.83 13.03 1.20
CA VAL A 38 -4.46 13.37 2.47
C VAL A 38 -4.13 14.83 2.84
N GLU A 39 -5.16 15.56 3.28
CA GLU A 39 -5.05 16.86 3.90
C GLU A 39 -5.74 16.86 5.26
N ARG A 40 -5.16 17.57 6.23
CA ARG A 40 -5.76 17.74 7.56
C ARG A 40 -5.78 19.22 7.92
N ASP A 41 -6.88 19.62 8.54
CA ASP A 41 -7.01 20.92 9.20
C ASP A 41 -7.73 20.73 10.56
N ALA A 42 -8.16 21.84 11.17
CA ALA A 42 -8.84 21.80 12.47
C ALA A 42 -10.25 21.16 12.40
N SER A 43 -10.88 21.13 11.23
CA SER A 43 -12.24 20.61 11.02
C SER A 43 -12.28 19.13 10.64
N GLY A 44 -11.22 18.56 10.07
CA GLY A 44 -11.23 17.14 9.75
C GLY A 44 -10.09 16.64 8.89
N VAL A 45 -10.31 15.46 8.31
CA VAL A 45 -9.41 14.81 7.36
C VAL A 45 -10.07 14.81 5.99
N TYR A 46 -9.30 15.19 4.99
CA TYR A 46 -9.77 15.35 3.61
C TYR A 46 -8.89 14.58 2.65
N LEU A 47 -9.46 14.25 1.50
CA LEU A 47 -8.78 13.66 0.37
C LEU A 47 -8.83 14.63 -0.82
N ARG A 48 -7.66 14.96 -1.36
CA ARG A 48 -7.55 15.60 -2.67
C ARG A 48 -7.40 14.50 -3.73
N ALA A 49 -8.42 14.35 -4.55
CA ALA A 49 -8.47 13.41 -5.67
C ALA A 49 -8.70 14.18 -6.97
N ASP A 50 -8.33 13.60 -8.12
CA ASP A 50 -8.53 14.20 -9.44
C ASP A 50 -10.01 14.08 -9.86
N SER A 51 -10.87 14.87 -9.24
CA SER A 51 -12.31 14.86 -9.50
C SER A 51 -12.95 16.23 -9.23
N SER A 52 -14.29 16.28 -9.21
CA SER A 52 -15.07 17.52 -9.27
C SER A 52 -14.96 18.42 -8.03
N CYS A 53 -14.59 17.88 -6.87
CA CYS A 53 -14.41 18.68 -5.66
C CYS A 53 -12.94 19.05 -5.44
N VAL A 54 -12.68 20.24 -4.88
CA VAL A 54 -11.33 20.67 -4.48
C VAL A 54 -10.71 19.69 -3.47
N ARG A 55 -11.54 19.21 -2.54
CA ARG A 55 -11.20 18.16 -1.57
C ARG A 55 -12.48 17.48 -1.09
N TYR A 56 -12.37 16.21 -0.71
CA TYR A 56 -13.46 15.41 -0.18
C TYR A 56 -13.25 15.19 1.32
N MET A 57 -14.26 15.41 2.15
CA MET A 57 -14.20 15.03 3.56
C MET A 57 -14.20 13.50 3.68
N ILE A 58 -13.21 12.94 4.37
CA ILE A 58 -13.11 11.49 4.56
C ILE A 58 -14.11 11.06 5.65
N ILE A 59 -14.97 10.10 5.30
CA ILE A 59 -15.92 9.46 6.21
C ILE A 59 -15.64 7.96 6.18
N THR A 60 -15.23 7.38 7.30
CA THR A 60 -14.89 5.95 7.40
C THR A 60 -16.08 5.12 7.83
N LYS A 61 -16.27 3.95 7.22
CA LYS A 61 -17.35 2.99 7.52
C LYS A 61 -16.92 1.83 8.42
N SER A 62 -15.61 1.65 8.60
CA SER A 62 -15.04 0.62 9.46
C SER A 62 -14.07 1.21 10.48
N ASN A 63 -13.91 0.54 11.61
CA ASN A 63 -12.92 0.91 12.63
C ASN A 63 -11.48 0.80 12.08
N ASP A 64 -11.21 -0.19 11.24
CA ASP A 64 -9.89 -0.40 10.64
C ASP A 64 -9.53 0.74 9.67
N ALA A 65 -10.49 1.20 8.86
CA ALA A 65 -10.31 2.39 8.04
C ALA A 65 -10.11 3.64 8.90
N GLU A 66 -10.89 3.80 9.97
CA GLU A 66 -10.75 4.95 10.88
C GLU A 66 -9.35 5.01 11.51
N VAL A 67 -8.86 3.89 12.05
CA VAL A 67 -7.51 3.79 12.63
C VAL A 67 -6.44 4.07 11.57
N SER A 68 -6.60 3.51 10.36
CA SER A 68 -5.67 3.71 9.25
C SER A 68 -5.59 5.18 8.84
N VAL A 69 -6.74 5.81 8.58
CA VAL A 69 -6.84 7.23 8.22
C VAL A 69 -6.28 8.11 9.33
N ARG A 70 -6.54 7.78 10.61
CA ARG A 70 -6.02 8.52 11.78
C ARG A 70 -4.50 8.59 11.83
N LYS A 71 -3.80 7.55 11.35
CA LYS A 71 -2.32 7.52 11.30
C LYS A 71 -1.71 8.37 10.18
N LEU A 72 -2.50 8.73 9.16
CA LEU A 72 -2.06 9.53 8.01
C LEU A 72 -1.95 11.02 8.38
N THR A 73 -1.05 11.72 7.72
CA THR A 73 -0.75 13.15 7.90
C THR A 73 -0.83 13.90 6.57
N THR A 74 -0.92 15.23 6.61
CA THR A 74 -1.00 16.05 5.40
C THR A 74 0.16 15.75 4.45
N GLY A 75 -0.16 15.45 3.20
CA GLY A 75 0.80 15.08 2.15
C GLY A 75 1.12 13.58 2.06
N ASP A 76 0.59 12.74 2.94
CA ASP A 76 0.56 11.30 2.71
C ASP A 76 -0.45 10.98 1.59
N THR A 77 -0.25 9.90 0.85
CA THR A 77 -1.22 9.39 -0.13
C THR A 77 -1.93 8.16 0.40
N LEU A 78 -3.10 7.91 -0.16
CA LEU A 78 -4.04 6.89 0.28
C LEU A 78 -4.71 6.31 -0.96
N THR A 79 -4.78 4.98 -1.03
CA THR A 79 -5.61 4.22 -1.96
C THR A 79 -6.55 3.34 -1.15
N ALA A 80 -7.83 3.38 -1.44
CA ALA A 80 -8.89 2.80 -0.64
C ALA A 80 -10.06 2.27 -1.46
N SER A 81 -10.80 1.33 -0.88
CA SER A 81 -12.09 0.90 -1.38
C SER A 81 -13.21 1.75 -0.77
N GLY A 82 -14.15 2.17 -1.60
CA GLY A 82 -15.25 3.06 -1.19
C GLY A 82 -15.89 3.83 -2.34
N VAL A 83 -16.59 4.91 -2.01
CA VAL A 83 -17.27 5.79 -2.98
C VAL A 83 -16.89 7.26 -2.77
N LEU A 84 -16.58 7.96 -3.88
CA LEU A 84 -16.50 9.42 -3.91
C LEU A 84 -17.88 9.99 -4.28
N GLU A 85 -18.48 10.76 -3.37
CA GLU A 85 -19.75 11.43 -3.59
C GLU A 85 -19.53 12.90 -3.95
N SER A 86 -19.65 13.21 -5.24
CA SER A 86 -19.39 14.56 -5.77
C SER A 86 -20.37 15.62 -5.30
N ASN A 87 -21.61 15.26 -4.96
CA ASN A 87 -22.63 16.22 -4.54
C ASN A 87 -22.39 16.78 -3.15
N THR A 88 -21.85 15.95 -2.25
CA THR A 88 -21.57 16.29 -0.84
C THR A 88 -20.09 16.55 -0.60
N CYS A 89 -19.24 16.31 -1.61
CA CYS A 89 -17.79 16.25 -1.48
C CYS A 89 -17.36 15.35 -0.32
N ALA A 90 -17.93 14.14 -0.24
CA ALA A 90 -17.58 13.12 0.74
C ALA A 90 -16.82 11.95 0.09
N ALA A 91 -15.75 11.50 0.75
CA ALA A 91 -15.04 10.27 0.41
C ALA A 91 -15.42 9.21 1.45
N ILE A 92 -16.36 8.34 1.09
CA ILE A 92 -16.84 7.27 1.96
C ILE A 92 -15.90 6.09 1.81
N ILE A 93 -15.09 5.82 2.84
CA ILE A 93 -14.03 4.80 2.82
C ILE A 93 -14.45 3.57 3.64
N GLU A 94 -14.38 2.40 3.02
CA GLU A 94 -14.67 1.11 3.66
C GLU A 94 -13.40 0.42 4.16
N SER A 95 -12.35 0.40 3.33
CA SER A 95 -11.01 -0.11 3.66
C SER A 95 -9.93 0.78 3.08
N VAL A 96 -8.76 0.79 3.73
CA VAL A 96 -7.54 1.41 3.20
C VAL A 96 -6.62 0.31 2.71
N ASP A 97 -6.30 0.33 1.43
CA ASP A 97 -5.58 -0.76 0.77
C ASP A 97 -4.08 -0.45 0.76
N TYR A 98 -3.70 0.76 0.35
CA TYR A 98 -2.32 1.21 0.29
C TYR A 98 -2.15 2.65 0.79
N VAL A 99 -0.95 2.96 1.28
CA VAL A 99 -0.58 4.29 1.72
C VAL A 99 0.80 4.69 1.20
N GLY A 100 0.98 5.95 0.84
CA GLY A 100 2.29 6.55 0.57
C GLY A 100 2.63 7.53 1.67
N LEU A 101 3.58 7.18 2.53
CA LEU A 101 3.90 8.02 3.69
C LEU A 101 4.96 9.05 3.33
N ARG A 102 4.62 10.33 3.32
CA ARG A 102 5.55 11.44 3.04
C ARG A 102 6.78 11.40 3.96
N LYS A 103 6.59 10.96 5.20
CA LYS A 103 7.69 10.82 6.16
C LYS A 103 8.76 9.84 5.71
N MET A 104 8.41 8.80 4.93
CA MET A 104 9.32 7.81 4.37
C MET A 104 10.24 8.40 3.30
N LEU A 105 9.79 9.40 2.54
CA LEU A 105 10.59 10.01 1.48
C LEU A 105 11.86 10.66 2.04
N GLY A 106 12.96 10.56 1.30
CA GLY A 106 14.26 11.12 1.66
C GLY A 106 15.33 10.08 1.88
N TYR A 107 16.35 10.50 2.61
CA TYR A 107 17.55 9.70 2.84
C TYR A 107 17.58 9.22 4.29
N TRP A 108 17.85 7.92 4.44
CA TRP A 108 17.94 7.22 5.70
C TRP A 108 19.26 6.46 5.78
N HIS A 109 19.72 6.21 7.00
CA HIS A 109 20.89 5.38 7.23
C HIS A 109 20.65 4.41 8.38
N SER A 110 21.28 3.25 8.28
CA SER A 110 21.38 2.24 9.34
C SER A 110 22.85 1.87 9.56
N SER A 111 23.10 0.91 10.45
CA SER A 111 24.42 0.26 10.55
C SER A 111 24.80 -0.52 9.29
N ASP A 112 23.80 -0.95 8.53
CA ASP A 112 23.94 -1.93 7.45
C ASP A 112 24.04 -1.26 6.09
N GLY A 113 23.60 -0.01 5.97
CA GLY A 113 23.62 0.69 4.71
C GLY A 113 22.88 2.02 4.70
N LEU A 114 22.80 2.59 3.50
CA LEU A 114 22.11 3.84 3.21
C LEU A 114 20.86 3.52 2.38
N ILE A 115 19.74 4.15 2.72
CA ILE A 115 18.46 3.95 2.04
C ILE A 115 18.02 5.29 1.45
N THR A 116 17.65 5.28 0.18
CA THR A 116 17.04 6.42 -0.50
C THR A 116 15.64 6.05 -0.96
N VAL A 117 14.65 6.88 -0.60
CA VAL A 117 13.27 6.72 -1.04
C VAL A 117 12.87 7.98 -1.81
N ARG A 118 12.76 7.86 -3.14
CA ARG A 118 12.51 9.00 -4.04
C ARG A 118 11.03 9.23 -4.30
N ASP A 119 10.25 8.17 -4.30
CA ASP A 119 8.82 8.19 -4.54
C ASP A 119 8.15 7.10 -3.68
N PHE A 120 6.83 6.97 -3.78
CA PHE A 120 6.07 6.02 -2.95
C PHE A 120 6.13 4.56 -3.43
N ASN A 121 6.88 4.27 -4.48
CA ASN A 121 6.96 2.97 -5.13
C ASN A 121 8.38 2.40 -5.20
N ASN A 122 9.42 3.23 -5.06
CA ASN A 122 10.81 2.85 -5.26
C ASN A 122 11.70 3.21 -4.06
N LEU A 123 12.44 2.22 -3.60
CA LEU A 123 13.43 2.33 -2.53
C LEU A 123 14.76 1.77 -3.04
N SER A 124 15.85 2.51 -2.83
CA SER A 124 17.21 2.05 -3.15
C SER A 124 17.98 1.82 -1.85
N PHE A 125 18.60 0.65 -1.73
CA PHE A 125 19.49 0.29 -0.65
C PHE A 125 20.93 0.21 -1.15
N TYR A 126 21.81 0.97 -0.53
CA TYR A 126 23.25 0.96 -0.81
C TYR A 126 23.94 0.26 0.37
N PRO A 127 24.61 -0.89 0.15
CA PRO A 127 25.30 -1.65 1.19
C PRO A 127 26.63 -0.99 1.60
N ILE A 128 26.59 0.30 1.91
CA ILE A 128 27.72 1.13 2.33
C ILE A 128 27.34 1.85 3.63
N THR A 129 28.23 1.83 4.63
CA THR A 129 27.92 2.47 5.91
C THR A 129 28.13 3.98 5.85
N MET A 130 27.53 4.72 6.79
CA MET A 130 27.77 6.16 6.90
C MET A 130 29.26 6.50 7.14
N LYS A 131 30.01 5.59 7.80
CA LYS A 131 31.45 5.79 8.03
C LYS A 131 32.23 5.72 6.72
N ASP A 132 31.92 4.74 5.88
CA ASP A 132 32.57 4.57 4.58
C ASP A 132 32.29 5.77 3.68
N PHE A 133 31.04 6.26 3.70
CA PHE A 133 30.66 7.49 3.01
C PHE A 133 31.44 8.72 3.49
N GLN A 134 31.60 8.89 4.81
CA GLN A 134 32.39 9.99 5.39
C GLN A 134 33.89 9.87 5.08
N ASN A 135 34.39 8.65 4.86
CA ASN A 135 35.77 8.37 4.48
C ASN A 135 36.04 8.54 2.97
N GLY A 136 35.06 9.03 2.20
CA GLY A 136 35.23 9.42 0.81
C GLY A 136 34.81 8.38 -0.23
N GLN A 137 34.24 7.24 0.17
CA GLN A 137 33.56 6.36 -0.79
C GLN A 137 32.28 7.04 -1.28
N SER A 138 32.17 7.25 -2.59
CA SER A 138 31.02 7.92 -3.19
C SER A 138 29.86 6.96 -3.44
N TYR A 139 28.62 7.44 -3.28
CA TYR A 139 27.41 6.73 -3.70
C TYR A 139 27.44 6.25 -5.15
N SER A 140 28.13 7.00 -6.02
CA SER A 140 28.21 6.70 -7.45
C SER A 140 29.02 5.45 -7.77
N GLU A 141 29.77 4.93 -6.81
CA GLU A 141 30.67 3.77 -6.98
C GLU A 141 30.04 2.47 -6.46
N VAL A 142 28.86 2.55 -5.83
CA VAL A 142 28.16 1.40 -5.25
C VAL A 142 26.85 1.19 -5.98
N ASP A 143 26.70 0.02 -6.60
CA ASP A 143 25.45 -0.37 -7.25
C ASP A 143 24.34 -0.55 -6.20
N PRO A 144 23.24 0.21 -6.27
CA PRO A 144 22.15 0.05 -5.34
C PRO A 144 21.32 -1.19 -5.65
N ILE A 145 20.82 -1.83 -4.59
CA ILE A 145 19.71 -2.76 -4.69
C ILE A 145 18.42 -1.93 -4.76
N VAL A 146 17.69 -2.04 -5.86
CA VAL A 146 16.45 -1.30 -6.08
C VAL A 146 15.25 -2.19 -5.79
N TYR A 147 14.44 -1.77 -4.83
CA TYR A 147 13.19 -2.40 -4.47
C TYR A 147 12.02 -1.57 -4.98
N ARG A 148 11.07 -2.25 -5.62
CA ARG A 148 9.69 -1.80 -5.69
C ARG A 148 9.05 -2.04 -4.33
N TYR A 149 8.36 -1.06 -3.78
CA TYR A 149 7.71 -1.22 -2.49
C TYR A 149 6.28 -0.73 -2.47
N SER A 150 5.52 -1.28 -1.53
CA SER A 150 4.19 -0.79 -1.17
C SER A 150 4.03 -0.85 0.34
N MET A 151 3.23 0.07 0.89
CA MET A 151 2.88 0.08 2.31
C MET A 151 1.38 -0.09 2.48
N THR A 152 1.01 -0.91 3.46
CA THR A 152 -0.39 -1.15 3.83
C THR A 152 -0.59 -0.87 5.32
N PRO A 153 -1.81 -0.53 5.75
CA PRO A 153 -2.11 -0.46 7.16
C PRO A 153 -1.84 -1.79 7.86
N SER A 154 -1.38 -1.70 9.10
CA SER A 154 -1.40 -2.80 10.06
C SER A 154 -1.99 -2.33 11.37
N ASP A 155 -2.25 -3.28 12.25
CA ASP A 155 -2.67 -2.99 13.61
C ASP A 155 -1.61 -2.19 14.38
N GLY A 156 -2.07 -1.40 15.35
CA GLY A 156 -1.22 -0.58 16.18
C GLY A 156 -0.52 0.57 15.44
N LYS A 157 0.77 0.75 15.72
CA LYS A 157 1.58 1.89 15.23
C LYS A 157 2.44 1.56 14.02
N ASP A 158 2.38 0.32 13.58
CA ASP A 158 3.21 -0.18 12.49
C ASP A 158 2.50 0.03 11.14
N TRP A 159 3.31 -0.02 10.10
CA TRP A 159 2.89 -0.18 8.72
C TRP A 159 3.52 -1.46 8.20
N VAL A 160 2.77 -2.21 7.41
CA VAL A 160 3.34 -3.33 6.66
C VAL A 160 3.99 -2.78 5.40
N LEU A 161 5.14 -3.34 5.05
CA LEU A 161 5.96 -2.96 3.92
C LEU A 161 6.28 -4.23 3.13
N PHE A 162 5.93 -4.21 1.84
CA PHE A 162 6.35 -5.24 0.90
C PHE A 162 7.49 -4.68 0.07
N LEU A 163 8.61 -5.39 0.01
CA LEU A 163 9.81 -5.00 -0.75
C LEU A 163 10.06 -6.06 -1.81
N SER A 164 9.96 -5.71 -3.08
CA SER A 164 10.19 -6.64 -4.19
C SER A 164 11.34 -6.16 -5.06
N ASP A 165 12.28 -7.05 -5.35
CA ASP A 165 13.29 -6.87 -6.39
C ASP A 165 13.03 -7.84 -7.55
N SER A 166 13.99 -8.01 -8.46
CA SER A 166 13.87 -8.93 -9.60
C SER A 166 13.83 -10.42 -9.22
N THR A 167 14.13 -10.76 -7.97
CA THR A 167 14.36 -12.13 -7.50
C THR A 167 13.41 -12.59 -6.40
N SER A 168 12.95 -11.66 -5.55
CA SER A 168 12.20 -12.01 -4.35
C SER A 168 11.25 -10.89 -3.91
N THR A 169 10.29 -11.26 -3.06
CA THR A 169 9.49 -10.31 -2.28
C THR A 169 9.71 -10.58 -0.81
N THR A 170 10.11 -9.55 -0.09
CA THR A 170 10.38 -9.55 1.34
C THR A 170 9.26 -8.84 2.08
N PHE A 171 8.82 -9.43 3.19
CA PHE A 171 7.84 -8.86 4.09
C PHE A 171 8.53 -8.13 5.25
N ALA A 172 8.08 -6.92 5.55
CA ALA A 172 8.60 -6.10 6.63
C ALA A 172 7.49 -5.32 7.34
N THR A 173 7.77 -4.87 8.57
CA THR A 173 6.99 -3.85 9.26
C THR A 173 7.87 -2.65 9.54
N ILE A 174 7.30 -1.44 9.52
CA ILE A 174 8.02 -0.20 9.82
C ILE A 174 7.23 0.67 10.80
N ARG A 175 7.93 1.10 11.86
CA ARG A 175 7.43 2.06 12.84
C ARG A 175 8.21 3.35 12.74
N PHE A 176 7.52 4.48 12.65
CA PHE A 176 8.17 5.80 12.68
C PHE A 176 8.09 6.44 14.06
N ASN A 177 9.19 7.09 14.45
CA ASN A 177 9.27 7.97 15.61
C ASN A 177 10.11 9.21 15.24
N LYS A 178 9.44 10.30 14.86
CA LYS A 178 10.08 11.54 14.37
C LYS A 178 11.03 11.26 13.19
N SER A 179 12.32 11.55 13.36
CA SER A 179 13.38 11.30 12.37
C SER A 179 13.98 9.90 12.47
N ARG A 180 13.37 8.98 13.23
CA ARG A 180 13.80 7.59 13.35
C ARG A 180 12.74 6.65 12.82
N ALA A 181 13.16 5.50 12.33
CA ALA A 181 12.27 4.40 12.06
C ALA A 181 12.89 3.06 12.50
N THR A 182 12.05 2.12 12.91
CA THR A 182 12.45 0.75 13.16
C THR A 182 11.76 -0.11 12.13
N MET A 183 12.55 -0.76 11.26
CA MET A 183 12.06 -1.69 10.26
C MET A 183 12.41 -3.11 10.70
N LYS A 184 11.42 -4.00 10.78
CA LYS A 184 11.62 -5.42 11.06
C LYS A 184 11.36 -6.19 9.77
N ILE A 185 12.32 -7.01 9.38
CA ILE A 185 12.24 -7.87 8.20
C ILE A 185 11.95 -9.28 8.69
N TYR A 186 11.05 -9.96 8.01
CA TYR A 186 10.59 -11.28 8.38
C TYR A 186 10.92 -12.29 7.30
N ASP A 187 11.12 -13.52 7.74
CA ASP A 187 11.10 -14.70 6.89
C ASP A 187 9.65 -14.97 6.44
N SER A 188 9.44 -15.10 5.13
CA SER A 188 8.09 -15.28 4.56
C SER A 188 7.45 -16.62 4.91
N ASP A 189 8.27 -17.63 5.21
CA ASP A 189 7.80 -19.00 5.39
C ASP A 189 7.49 -19.28 6.86
N THR A 190 8.30 -18.72 7.76
CA THR A 190 8.20 -18.95 9.21
C THR A 190 7.58 -17.79 9.98
N GLY A 191 7.52 -16.59 9.41
CA GLY A 191 7.05 -15.38 10.08
C GLY A 191 8.00 -14.87 11.18
N ASN A 192 9.20 -15.44 11.31
CA ASN A 192 10.19 -15.00 12.28
C ASN A 192 10.89 -13.73 11.81
N VAL A 193 11.26 -12.86 12.76
CA VAL A 193 12.08 -11.68 12.47
C VAL A 193 13.51 -12.13 12.13
N THR A 194 13.93 -11.93 10.90
CA THR A 194 15.30 -12.24 10.44
C THR A 194 16.26 -11.09 10.68
N ARG A 195 15.76 -9.84 10.59
CA ARG A 195 16.58 -8.65 10.79
C ARG A 195 15.76 -7.49 11.33
N THR A 196 16.40 -6.64 12.14
CA THR A 196 15.83 -5.36 12.59
C THR A 196 16.78 -4.22 12.21
N LEU A 197 16.31 -3.30 11.38
CA LEU A 197 17.03 -2.11 10.98
C LEU A 197 16.57 -0.91 11.81
N TYR A 198 17.55 -0.22 12.40
CA TYR A 198 17.35 1.07 13.06
C TYR A 198 17.75 2.18 12.11
N LEU A 199 16.75 2.89 11.58
CA LEU A 199 16.91 3.91 10.57
C LEU A 199 16.92 5.30 11.22
N ASN A 200 17.86 6.14 10.81
CA ASN A 200 17.88 7.56 11.13
C ASN A 200 17.79 8.38 9.84
N LYS A 201 16.90 9.37 9.83
CA LYS A 201 16.73 10.29 8.71
C LYS A 201 17.84 11.33 8.75
N TRP A 202 18.53 11.51 7.64
CA TRP A 202 19.65 12.46 7.53
C TRP A 202 19.46 13.49 6.42
N GLY A 203 18.47 13.31 5.53
CA GLY A 203 18.10 14.33 4.55
C GLY A 203 16.70 14.15 3.97
N ASN A 204 16.14 15.23 3.45
CA ASN A 204 14.94 15.20 2.61
C ASN A 204 15.36 15.20 1.12
N LEU A 205 14.48 14.70 0.25
CA LEU A 205 14.62 14.95 -1.18
C LEU A 205 14.55 16.47 -1.43
N LYS A 206 15.43 16.98 -2.28
CA LYS A 206 15.39 18.38 -2.75
C LYS A 206 14.40 18.50 -3.90
#